data_AF-U5S855-F1
#
_entry.id   AF-U5S855-F1
#
_cell.length_a   1.000
_cell.length_b   1.000
_cell.length_c   1.000
_cell.angle_alpha   90.00
_cell.angle_beta   90.00
_cell.angle_gamma   90.00
#
_symmetry.space_group_name_H-M   'P 1'
#
loop_
_entity.id
_entity.type
_entity.pdbx_description
1 polymer ?
#
loop_
_entity_poly.entity_id
_entity_poly.type
_entity_poly.pdbx_seq_one_letter_code
_entity_poly.pdbx_strand_id
1 'polypeptide(L)' 'DNSHTYARSKCNNGWCAYMYGSYFEKDQALPGSGLGGHRHDWEHVVVWVNQASNQVEYVSTTNHRTVKTYPR' A
#
# COMPACT_ATOMS: atom_id res chain seq x y z
N ASP A 1 -4.96 -9.50 -19.53
CA ASP A 1 -5.07 -9.01 -18.14
C ASP A 1 -3.67 -9.05 -17.56
N ASN A 2 -3.15 -7.89 -17.14
CA ASN A 2 -1.77 -7.73 -16.64
C ASN A 2 -1.77 -7.21 -15.19
N SER A 3 -2.93 -7.20 -14.53
CA SER A 3 -3.03 -6.75 -13.15
C SER A 3 -2.46 -7.80 -12.21
N HIS A 4 -1.64 -7.38 -11.24
CA HIS A 4 -1.09 -8.27 -10.22
C HIS A 4 -0.94 -7.54 -8.89
N THR A 5 -1.19 -8.26 -7.80
CA THR A 5 -1.04 -7.77 -6.43
C THR A 5 -0.15 -8.72 -5.65
N TYR A 6 0.85 -8.15 -4.98
CA TYR A 6 1.74 -8.85 -4.07
C TYR A 6 1.17 -8.77 -2.65
N ALA A 7 1.38 -9.81 -1.85
CA ALA A 7 0.96 -9.81 -0.45
C ALA A 7 2.09 -10.29 0.47
N ARG A 8 2.19 -9.67 1.65
CA ARG A 8 3.07 -10.10 2.73
C ARG A 8 2.44 -9.78 4.08
N SER A 9 2.58 -10.68 5.05
CA SER A 9 2.09 -10.46 6.40
C SER A 9 3.19 -10.59 7.46
N LYS A 10 2.98 -9.92 8.59
CA LYS A 10 3.76 -10.09 9.81
C LYS A 10 2.91 -9.78 11.03
N CYS A 11 3.06 -10.60 12.06
CA CYS A 11 2.41 -10.40 13.35
C CYS A 11 3.45 -10.17 14.45
N ASN A 12 3.33 -9.09 15.22
CA ASN A 12 4.16 -8.77 16.37
C ASN A 12 3.48 -7.70 17.26
N ASN A 13 3.88 -7.62 18.53
CA ASN A 13 3.44 -6.57 19.47
C ASN A 13 1.91 -6.40 19.60
N GLY A 14 1.14 -7.49 19.53
CA GLY A 14 -0.34 -7.44 19.63
C GLY A 14 -1.06 -7.07 18.33
N TRP A 15 -0.33 -6.94 17.21
CA TRP A 15 -0.88 -6.58 15.91
C TRP A 15 -0.45 -7.55 14.82
N CYS A 16 -1.29 -7.69 13.79
CA CYS A 16 -0.93 -8.29 12.51
C CYS A 16 -1.06 -7.24 11.41
N ALA A 17 0.02 -7.04 10.66
CA ALA A 17 0.06 -6.23 9.46
C ALA A 17 -0.09 -7.14 8.23
N TYR A 18 -1.07 -6.84 7.38
CA TYR A 18 -1.25 -7.46 6.07
C TYR A 18 -1.01 -6.39 5.01
N MET A 19 0.12 -6.47 4.32
CA MET A 19 0.50 -5.54 3.26
C MET A 19 0.11 -6.10 1.90
N TYR A 20 -0.56 -5.27 1.09
CA TYR A 20 -0.83 -5.53 -0.32
C TYR A 20 -0.10 -4.47 -1.15
N GLY A 21 0.75 -4.91 -2.07
CA GLY A 21 1.53 -4.04 -2.95
C GLY A 21 1.14 -4.22 -4.41
N SER A 22 1.06 -3.12 -5.13
CA SER A 22 0.81 -3.08 -6.57
C SER A 22 1.99 -2.44 -7.28
N TYR A 23 2.30 -2.97 -8.46
CA TYR A 23 3.31 -2.41 -9.34
C TYR A 23 2.65 -1.84 -10.59
N PHE A 24 3.05 -0.63 -10.95
CA PHE A 24 2.69 0.02 -12.20
C PHE A 24 3.95 0.27 -13.03
N GLU A 25 3.87 0.10 -14.34
CA GLU A 25 5.03 0.30 -15.24
C GLU A 25 5.54 1.74 -15.24
N LYS A 26 4.68 2.70 -14.90
CA LYS A 26 4.99 4.12 -14.76
C LYS A 26 4.00 4.80 -13.81
N ASP A 27 4.48 5.83 -13.13
CA ASP A 27 3.67 6.92 -12.62
C ASP A 27 3.81 8.10 -13.60
N GLN A 28 2.68 8.58 -14.13
CA GLN A 28 2.66 9.64 -15.13
C GLN A 28 1.55 10.63 -14.83
N ALA A 29 1.94 11.81 -14.33
CA ALA A 29 1.01 12.89 -14.05
C ALA A 29 0.38 13.52 -15.31
N LEU A 30 1.14 13.65 -16.41
CA LEU A 30 0.68 14.27 -17.66
C LEU A 30 0.82 13.32 -18.86
N PRO A 31 -0.26 13.05 -19.62
CA PRO A 31 -0.22 12.13 -20.76
C PRO A 31 0.84 12.50 -21.79
N GLY A 32 1.63 11.51 -22.22
CA GLY A 32 2.68 11.68 -23.24
C GLY A 32 3.91 12.49 -22.78
N SER A 33 3.92 13.03 -21.55
CA SER A 33 5.04 13.81 -21.02
C SER A 33 5.85 13.04 -19.97
N GLY A 34 7.16 13.29 -19.92
CA GLY A 34 8.03 12.87 -18.82
C GLY A 34 8.04 13.84 -17.63
N LEU A 35 7.37 14.99 -17.74
CA LEU A 35 7.29 15.98 -16.67
C LEU A 35 6.38 15.47 -15.55
N GLY A 36 6.93 15.35 -14.35
CA GLY A 36 6.19 14.93 -13.15
C GLY A 36 5.88 13.44 -13.10
N GLY A 37 6.68 12.59 -13.75
CA GLY A 37 6.52 11.13 -13.70
C GLY A 37 7.83 10.37 -13.62
N HIS A 38 7.73 9.06 -13.47
CA HIS A 38 8.87 8.15 -13.49
C HIS A 38 8.49 6.78 -14.03
N ARG A 39 9.49 6.08 -14.56
CA ARG A 39 9.39 4.67 -14.91
C ARG A 39 9.39 3.86 -13.61
N HIS A 40 8.50 2.89 -13.52
CA HIS A 40 8.24 2.05 -12.35
C HIS A 40 7.57 2.81 -11.22
N ASP A 41 6.48 2.27 -10.71
CA ASP A 41 5.82 2.76 -9.52
C ASP A 41 5.32 1.61 -8.65
N TRP A 42 5.46 1.78 -7.35
CA TRP A 42 5.11 0.79 -6.34
C TRP A 42 4.31 1.47 -5.24
N GLU A 43 3.07 1.04 -5.09
CA GLU A 43 2.16 1.55 -4.07
C GLU A 43 1.68 0.38 -3.20
N HIS A 44 1.41 0.64 -1.92
CA HIS A 44 0.93 -0.39 -1.01
C HIS A 44 -0.07 0.12 0.02
N VAL A 45 -0.90 -0.81 0.48
CA VAL A 45 -1.79 -0.64 1.62
C VAL A 45 -1.43 -1.64 2.71
N VAL A 46 -1.53 -1.23 3.97
CA VAL A 46 -1.33 -2.11 5.13
C VAL A 46 -2.61 -2.13 5.94
N VAL A 47 -3.18 -3.33 6.12
CA VAL A 47 -4.33 -3.56 7.01
C VAL A 47 -3.79 -3.99 8.37
N TRP A 48 -4.14 -3.25 9.41
CA TRP A 48 -3.73 -3.51 10.79
C TRP A 48 -4.86 -4.18 11.57
N VAL A 49 -4.62 -5.43 11.95
CA VAL A 49 -5.55 -6.24 12.75
C VAL A 49 -5.04 -6.31 14.18
N ASN A 50 -5.88 -5.90 15.13
CA ASN A 50 -5.59 -6.05 16.55
C ASN A 50 -5.81 -7.51 16.96
N GLN A 51 -4.80 -8.14 17.57
CA GLN A 51 -4.86 -9.57 17.91
C GLN A 51 -5.83 -9.87 19.06
N ALA A 52 -6.08 -8.92 19.96
CA ALA A 52 -6.97 -9.12 21.09
C ALA A 52 -8.44 -9.05 20.66
N SER A 53 -8.80 -8.10 19.79
CA SER A 53 -10.17 -7.98 19.25
C SER A 53 -10.39 -8.87 18.03
N ASN A 54 -9.33 -9.31 17.36
CA ASN A 54 -9.35 -9.96 16.04
C ASN A 54 -10.15 -9.13 15.02
N GLN A 55 -9.99 -7.80 15.06
CA GLN A 55 -10.65 -6.85 14.15
C GLN A 55 -9.62 -5.97 13.44
N VAL A 56 -9.97 -5.53 12.23
CA VAL A 56 -9.27 -4.42 11.56
C VAL A 56 -9.57 -3.15 12.33
N GLU A 57 -8.51 -2.45 12.76
CA GLU A 57 -8.65 -1.16 13.47
C GLU A 57 -8.08 0.00 12.65
N TYR A 58 -7.09 -0.27 11.77
CA TYR A 58 -6.46 0.76 10.94
C TYR A 58 -6.11 0.27 9.54
N VAL A 59 -6.04 1.21 8.60
CA VAL A 59 -5.44 1.02 7.27
C VAL A 59 -4.40 2.11 7.03
N SER A 60 -3.21 1.72 6.57
CA SER A 60 -2.19 2.64 6.08
C SER A 60 -2.12 2.61 4.55
N THR A 61 -1.97 3.75 3.91
CA THR A 61 -1.77 3.88 2.46
C THR A 61 -0.51 4.68 2.15
N THR A 62 0.20 4.31 1.09
CA THR A 62 1.28 5.15 0.55
C THR A 62 0.73 6.35 -0.23
N ASN A 63 1.47 7.45 -0.16
CA ASN A 63 1.30 8.64 -0.98
C ASN A 63 2.71 9.13 -1.32
N HIS A 64 3.23 8.63 -2.45
CA HIS A 64 4.63 8.74 -2.82
C HIS A 64 5.56 8.32 -1.67
N ARG A 65 6.26 9.29 -1.05
CA ARG A 65 7.25 9.05 0.02
C ARG A 65 6.64 8.93 1.42
N THR A 66 5.34 9.17 1.55
CA THR A 66 4.67 9.26 2.85
C THR A 66 3.66 8.13 3.03
N VAL A 67 3.33 7.85 4.29
CA VAL A 67 2.29 6.90 4.66
C VAL A 67 1.24 7.64 5.47
N LYS A 68 -0.03 7.46 5.11
CA LYS A 68 -1.17 7.97 5.88
C LYS A 68 -1.92 6.81 6.49
N THR A 69 -2.28 6.93 7.77
CA THR A 69 -3.03 5.90 8.50
C THR A 69 -4.41 6.43 8.86
N TYR A 70 -5.41 5.58 8.64
CA TYR A 70 -6.82 5.86 8.85
C TYR A 70 -7.38 4.84 9.86
N PRO A 71 -8.15 5.27 10.87
CA PRO A 71 -8.94 4.33 11.66
C PRO A 71 -10.04 3.71 10.80
N ARG A 72 -10.50 2.53 11.21
CA ARG A 72 -11.75 1.94 10.74
C ARG A 72 -12.94 2.88 11.02
#